data_AF-A0A7W4A0V6-F1
#
_entry.id   AF-A0A7W4A0V6-F1
#
_cell.length_a   1.000
_cell.length_b   1.000
_cell.length_c   1.000
_cell.angle_alpha   90.00
_cell.angle_beta   90.00
_cell.angle_gamma   90.00
#
_symmetry.space_group_name_H-M   'P 1'
#
loop_
_entity.id
_entity.type
_entity.pdbx_description
1 polymer ?
#
loop_
_entity_poly.entity_id
_entity_poly.type
_entity_poly.pdbx_seq_one_letter_code
_entity_poly.pdbx_strand_id
1 'polypeptide(L)'
;MKKSIIGILFFLLLPNITYAGLITETGTLKYGEADWYDFSTFDTGKVTISAAEKNNNYYWWNSKYNKYNQFDSILYLFKDDGDLSWADLIKYDDDSGYGLDSFITVNLAAGDYSVAITASQNNKFGYRNNWYSANNVTDYALNISGNFVSTGEAVVPTSVAEPVSIILLAVGLFGIAYSRQRKFSLTLPAASNLACVPK
;
A
#
# COMPACT_ATOMS: atom_id res chain seq x y z
N MET A 1 -17.94 -36.23 39.29
CA MET A 1 -17.61 -36.27 37.85
C MET A 1 -17.13 -34.88 37.43
N LYS A 2 -15.83 -34.70 37.18
CA LYS A 2 -15.24 -33.42 36.74
C LYS A 2 -15.40 -33.29 35.22
N LYS A 3 -16.10 -32.25 34.75
CA LYS A 3 -16.18 -31.90 33.33
C LYS A 3 -14.94 -31.08 32.97
N SER A 4 -14.07 -31.63 32.14
CA SER A 4 -12.92 -30.93 31.57
C SER A 4 -13.40 -30.12 30.37
N ILE A 5 -13.32 -28.79 30.44
CA ILE A 5 -13.56 -27.90 29.31
C ILE A 5 -12.22 -27.72 28.62
N ILE A 6 -12.01 -28.46 27.52
CA ILE A 6 -10.89 -28.26 26.61
C ILE A 6 -11.23 -27.04 25.76
N GLY A 7 -10.76 -25.87 26.18
CA GLY A 7 -10.78 -24.65 25.37
C GLY A 7 -9.63 -24.71 24.36
N ILE A 8 -9.95 -24.99 23.10
CA ILE A 8 -8.99 -24.88 21.99
C ILE A 8 -8.82 -23.38 21.70
N LEU A 9 -7.70 -22.82 22.13
CA LEU A 9 -7.26 -21.47 21.80
C LEU A 9 -6.64 -21.51 20.40
N PHE A 10 -7.39 -21.11 19.38
CA PHE A 10 -6.92 -21.00 18.00
C PHE A 10 -6.19 -19.66 17.81
N PHE A 11 -4.86 -19.69 17.68
CA PHE A 11 -4.07 -18.53 17.23
C PHE A 11 -4.26 -18.38 15.71
N LEU A 12 -4.97 -17.34 15.29
CA LEU A 12 -5.04 -16.92 13.89
C LEU A 12 -3.71 -16.25 13.51
N LEU A 13 -2.83 -16.99 12.84
CA LEU A 13 -1.69 -16.42 12.12
C LEU A 13 -2.22 -15.85 10.79
N LEU A 14 -2.37 -14.52 10.74
CA LEU A 14 -2.62 -13.82 9.48
C LEU A 14 -1.31 -13.81 8.65
N PRO A 15 -1.36 -13.98 7.32
CA PRO A 15 -0.17 -13.90 6.49
C PRO A 15 0.38 -12.46 6.52
N ASN A 16 1.69 -12.33 6.74
CA ASN A 16 2.42 -11.07 6.56
C ASN A 16 2.46 -10.74 5.06
N ILE A 17 1.46 -10.02 4.55
CA ILE A 17 1.48 -9.49 3.19
C ILE A 17 2.54 -8.38 3.17
N THR A 18 3.66 -8.64 2.50
CA THR A 18 4.72 -7.64 2.33
C THR A 18 4.37 -6.81 1.09
N TYR A 19 3.89 -5.58 1.28
CA TYR A 19 3.57 -4.68 0.19
C TYR A 19 4.81 -3.88 -0.20
N ALA A 20 5.59 -4.30 -1.19
CA ALA A 20 6.56 -3.40 -1.80
C ALA A 20 5.79 -2.43 -2.73
N GLY A 21 5.20 -1.37 -2.15
CA GLY A 21 4.51 -0.33 -2.88
C GLY A 21 5.52 0.52 -3.62
N LEU A 22 5.56 0.40 -4.96
CA LEU A 22 6.27 1.31 -5.84
C LEU A 22 5.23 2.00 -6.72
N ILE A 23 5.17 3.32 -6.62
CA ILE A 23 4.41 4.21 -7.50
C ILE A 23 5.43 4.88 -8.41
N THR A 24 5.25 4.76 -9.72
CA THR A 24 6.07 5.45 -10.70
C THR A 24 5.16 6.25 -11.62
N GLU A 25 5.34 7.56 -11.60
CA GLU A 25 4.54 8.50 -12.37
C GLU A 25 5.45 9.34 -13.25
N THR A 26 4.90 9.84 -14.34
CA THR A 26 5.61 10.80 -15.19
C THR A 26 4.68 11.93 -15.53
N GLY A 27 5.19 13.15 -15.45
CA GLY A 27 4.40 14.34 -15.69
C GLY A 27 5.20 15.40 -16.43
N THR A 28 4.51 16.51 -16.69
CA THR A 28 5.06 17.67 -17.38
C THR A 28 4.66 18.91 -16.61
N LEU A 29 5.62 19.60 -16.01
CA LEU A 29 5.39 20.84 -15.26
C LEU A 29 5.58 22.06 -16.16
N LYS A 30 4.65 23.00 -16.10
CA LYS A 30 4.82 24.35 -16.67
C LYS A 30 5.13 25.37 -15.58
N TYR A 31 5.48 26.57 -16.03
CA TYR A 31 5.69 27.71 -15.15
C TYR A 31 4.47 28.01 -14.25
N GLY A 32 4.72 28.28 -12.98
CA GLY A 32 3.74 28.50 -11.91
C GLY A 32 2.99 27.25 -11.42
N GLU A 33 3.21 26.09 -12.06
CA GLU A 33 2.44 24.88 -11.75
C GLU A 33 3.10 24.03 -10.65
N ALA A 34 2.26 23.22 -10.01
CA ALA A 34 2.67 22.14 -9.15
C ALA A 34 1.70 20.98 -9.37
N ASP A 35 2.26 19.80 -9.55
CA ASP A 35 1.51 18.56 -9.69
C ASP A 35 1.42 17.87 -8.33
N TRP A 36 0.30 17.20 -8.08
CA TRP A 36 -0.02 16.60 -6.80
C TRP A 36 -0.27 15.10 -6.94
N TYR A 37 0.24 14.35 -5.98
CA TYR A 37 0.15 12.90 -5.94
C TYR A 37 -0.21 12.45 -4.54
N ASP A 38 -1.33 11.75 -4.40
CA ASP A 38 -1.79 11.24 -3.12
C ASP A 38 -1.42 9.77 -2.96
N PHE A 39 -1.01 9.41 -1.74
CA PHE A 39 -0.70 8.04 -1.38
C PHE A 39 -0.97 7.81 0.10
N SER A 40 -1.25 6.56 0.45
CA SER A 40 -1.46 6.13 1.83
C SER A 40 -0.30 5.24 2.27
N THR A 41 -0.07 5.23 3.58
CA THR A 41 0.70 4.19 4.25
C THR A 41 -0.16 3.43 5.25
N PHE A 42 -0.06 2.10 5.28
CA PHE A 42 -0.89 1.25 6.16
C PHE A 42 -0.18 0.74 7.40
N ASP A 43 1.13 0.96 7.52
CA ASP A 43 1.89 0.78 8.75
C ASP A 43 3.03 1.81 8.81
N THR A 44 3.65 1.94 9.98
CA THR A 44 4.81 2.79 10.17
C THR A 44 6.00 2.23 9.42
N GLY A 45 6.60 3.02 8.54
CA GLY A 45 7.78 2.58 7.83
C GLY A 45 8.46 3.65 7.00
N LYS A 46 9.59 3.25 6.42
CA LYS A 46 10.43 4.10 5.60
C LYS A 46 9.80 4.26 4.21
N VAL A 47 9.59 5.51 3.82
CA VAL A 47 9.15 5.91 2.49
C VAL A 47 10.25 6.74 1.84
N THR A 48 10.47 6.48 0.55
CA THR A 48 11.42 7.16 -0.30
C THR A 48 10.70 7.75 -1.49
N ILE A 49 10.84 9.05 -1.69
CA ILE A 49 10.25 9.81 -2.79
C ILE A 49 11.40 10.44 -3.58
N SER A 50 11.39 10.29 -4.90
CA SER A 50 12.35 10.94 -5.78
C SER A 50 11.64 11.54 -6.97
N ALA A 51 11.98 12.76 -7.35
CA ALA A 51 11.60 13.35 -8.62
C ALA A 51 12.86 13.62 -9.43
N ALA A 52 12.89 13.17 -10.68
CA ALA A 52 14.02 13.36 -11.57
C ALA A 52 13.59 13.95 -12.91
N GLU A 53 14.44 14.80 -13.50
CA GLU A 53 14.21 15.32 -14.85
C GLU A 53 14.33 14.20 -15.89
N LYS A 54 13.35 14.09 -16.79
CA LYS A 54 13.42 13.10 -17.89
C LYS A 54 14.36 13.55 -19.01
N ASN A 55 14.39 14.85 -19.29
CA ASN A 55 15.23 15.44 -20.33
C ASN A 55 16.57 15.87 -19.72
N ASN A 56 17.50 14.93 -19.63
CA ASN A 56 18.89 15.07 -19.15
C ASN A 56 19.78 16.04 -19.99
N ASN A 57 19.25 17.18 -20.43
CA ASN A 57 20.05 18.24 -21.00
C ASN A 57 20.81 18.93 -19.86
N TYR A 58 21.94 18.32 -19.49
CA TYR A 58 22.87 18.68 -18.42
C TYR A 58 23.63 20.00 -18.69
N TYR A 59 23.04 20.94 -19.41
CA TYR A 59 23.62 22.24 -19.69
C TYR A 59 23.03 23.28 -18.73
N TRP A 60 23.78 23.51 -17.66
CA TRP A 60 23.59 24.58 -16.65
C TRP A 60 23.41 25.96 -17.28
N TRP A 61 23.91 26.13 -18.49
CA TRP A 61 23.79 27.35 -19.26
C TRP A 61 23.77 27.02 -20.75
N ASN A 62 22.60 27.16 -21.39
CA ASN A 62 22.56 27.15 -22.84
C ASN A 62 22.74 28.58 -23.38
N SER A 63 24.00 28.94 -23.67
CA SER A 63 24.39 30.26 -24.18
C SER A 63 23.68 30.65 -25.48
N LYS A 64 23.19 29.68 -26.26
CA LYS A 64 22.46 29.93 -27.50
C LYS A 64 21.02 30.39 -27.27
N TYR A 65 20.41 30.00 -26.15
CA TYR A 65 19.02 30.33 -25.83
C TYR A 65 18.88 31.28 -24.64
N ASN A 66 19.96 31.58 -23.92
CA ASN A 66 19.95 32.45 -22.73
C ASN A 66 18.88 31.99 -21.71
N LYS A 67 18.72 30.68 -21.58
CA LYS A 67 17.68 30.03 -20.77
C LYS A 67 18.31 28.96 -19.89
N TYR A 68 17.88 28.96 -18.63
CA TYR A 68 17.87 27.75 -17.82
C TYR A 68 16.78 26.86 -18.43
N ASN A 69 17.18 25.71 -18.97
CA ASN A 69 16.28 24.69 -19.53
C ASN A 69 16.23 23.44 -18.65
N GLN A 70 16.72 23.54 -17.40
CA GLN A 70 16.86 22.42 -16.49
C GLN A 70 15.76 22.45 -15.45
N PHE A 71 15.02 21.35 -15.36
CA PHE A 71 14.13 21.09 -14.24
C PHE A 71 14.95 20.79 -13.00
N ASP A 72 15.19 21.81 -12.21
CA ASP A 72 15.61 21.65 -10.83
C ASP A 72 14.33 21.36 -10.02
N SER A 73 14.09 20.10 -9.70
CA SER A 73 12.86 19.69 -9.03
C SER A 73 12.82 20.16 -7.57
N ILE A 74 11.62 20.38 -7.03
CA ILE A 74 11.38 20.47 -5.59
C ILE A 74 10.26 19.51 -5.24
N LEU A 75 10.49 18.73 -4.19
CA LEU A 75 9.48 17.90 -3.55
C LEU A 75 8.99 18.56 -2.26
N TYR A 76 7.68 18.53 -2.06
CA TYR A 76 7.04 18.79 -0.78
C TYR A 76 6.21 17.56 -0.40
N LEU A 77 6.33 17.13 0.84
CA LEU A 77 5.55 16.04 1.42
C LEU A 77 4.69 16.58 2.53
N PHE A 78 3.39 16.39 2.40
CA PHE A 78 2.38 16.79 3.36
C PHE A 78 1.70 15.56 3.95
N LYS A 79 1.29 15.68 5.21
CA LYS A 79 0.25 14.82 5.76
C LYS A 79 -1.09 15.25 5.18
N ASP A 80 -1.94 14.29 4.82
CA ASP A 80 -3.33 14.60 4.48
C ASP A 80 -4.22 14.26 5.67
N ASP A 81 -4.87 15.28 6.23
CA ASP A 81 -5.90 15.15 7.27
C ASP A 81 -7.28 15.64 6.81
N GLY A 82 -7.44 15.87 5.50
CA GLY A 82 -8.64 16.40 4.88
C GLY A 82 -8.65 17.91 4.63
N ASP A 83 -7.66 18.66 5.16
CA ASP A 83 -7.46 20.07 4.83
C ASP A 83 -5.97 20.36 4.57
N LEU A 84 -5.57 20.40 3.30
CA LEU A 84 -4.18 20.58 2.93
C LEU A 84 -3.68 21.99 3.30
N SER A 85 -2.82 22.06 4.32
CA SER A 85 -2.25 23.32 4.82
C SER A 85 -0.73 23.26 4.99
N TRP A 86 -0.13 24.42 5.26
CA TRP A 86 1.30 24.51 5.59
C TRP A 86 1.67 23.86 6.92
N ALA A 87 0.71 23.69 7.82
CA ALA A 87 0.94 22.99 9.08
C ALA A 87 1.20 21.49 8.86
N ASP A 88 0.78 20.98 7.69
CA ASP A 88 0.89 19.56 7.34
C ASP A 88 2.20 19.22 6.64
N LEU A 89 3.03 20.22 6.33
CA LEU A 89 4.32 20.01 5.70
C LEU A 89 5.22 19.17 6.62
N ILE A 90 5.48 17.94 6.22
CA ILE A 90 6.36 17.02 6.92
C ILE A 90 7.80 17.29 6.54
N LYS A 91 8.04 17.42 5.24
CA LYS A 91 9.39 17.55 4.68
C LYS A 91 9.32 18.18 3.30
N TYR A 92 10.37 18.92 2.95
CA TYR A 92 10.63 19.35 1.59
C TYR A 92 12.09 19.05 1.25
N ASP A 93 12.37 18.93 -0.04
CA ASP A 93 13.72 18.79 -0.57
C ASP A 93 13.80 19.51 -1.92
N ASP A 94 14.89 20.25 -2.14
CA ASP A 94 15.16 21.02 -3.36
C ASP A 94 16.54 20.71 -3.95
N ASP A 95 17.07 19.52 -3.64
CA ASP A 95 18.39 18.99 -4.07
C ASP A 95 19.52 20.03 -4.00
N SER A 96 19.68 20.72 -2.86
CA SER A 96 20.67 21.79 -2.68
C SER A 96 22.07 21.38 -3.19
N GLY A 97 22.45 21.74 -4.43
CA GLY A 97 23.65 21.22 -5.07
C GLY A 97 23.71 21.35 -6.60
N TYR A 98 24.54 20.51 -7.22
CA TYR A 98 24.67 20.41 -8.69
C TYR A 98 23.71 19.40 -9.34
N GLY A 99 22.87 18.73 -8.53
CA GLY A 99 21.86 17.81 -9.03
C GLY A 99 20.58 18.54 -9.43
N LEU A 100 19.69 17.81 -10.10
CA LEU A 100 18.38 18.27 -10.57
C LEU A 100 17.25 17.45 -9.94
N ASP A 101 17.62 16.49 -9.08
CA ASP A 101 16.77 15.39 -8.66
C ASP A 101 16.50 15.49 -7.15
N SER A 102 15.31 15.94 -6.79
CA SER A 102 14.87 16.02 -5.40
C SER A 102 14.61 14.65 -4.81
N PHE A 103 15.00 14.47 -3.55
CA PHE A 103 14.96 13.19 -2.88
C PHE A 103 14.55 13.32 -1.41
N ILE A 104 13.38 12.78 -1.06
CA ILE A 104 12.89 12.68 0.31
C ILE A 104 12.98 11.24 0.79
N THR A 105 13.67 11.03 1.90
CA THR A 105 13.56 9.81 2.72
C THR A 105 13.05 10.17 4.11
N VAL A 106 12.00 9.50 4.56
CA VAL A 106 11.35 9.75 5.86
C VAL A 106 10.65 8.48 6.38
N ASN A 107 10.54 8.35 7.70
CA ASN A 107 9.66 7.35 8.31
C ASN A 107 8.28 7.98 8.51
N LEU A 108 7.26 7.38 7.89
CA LEU A 108 5.87 7.82 8.02
C LEU A 108 5.12 6.84 8.90
N ALA A 109 4.16 7.35 9.68
CA ALA A 109 3.18 6.53 10.38
C ALA A 109 2.05 6.15 9.40
N ALA A 110 1.22 5.16 9.75
CA ALA A 110 0.02 4.86 8.95
C ALA A 110 -0.87 6.12 8.80
N GLY A 111 -1.36 6.37 7.58
CA GLY A 111 -2.14 7.56 7.24
C GLY A 111 -2.04 7.93 5.76
N ASP A 112 -2.71 9.01 5.39
CA ASP A 112 -2.76 9.55 4.03
C ASP A 112 -1.80 10.73 3.89
N TYR A 113 -1.24 10.88 2.69
CA TYR A 113 -0.18 11.82 2.39
C TYR A 113 -0.30 12.36 0.97
N SER A 114 0.12 13.60 0.79
CA SER A 114 0.18 14.25 -0.52
C SER A 114 1.61 14.69 -0.82
N VAL A 115 2.09 14.39 -2.02
CA VAL A 115 3.35 14.90 -2.56
C VAL A 115 3.03 15.99 -3.56
N ALA A 116 3.65 17.16 -3.40
CA ALA A 116 3.68 18.18 -4.42
C ALA A 116 5.04 18.19 -5.10
N ILE A 117 5.02 18.28 -6.44
CA ILE A 117 6.23 18.46 -7.25
C ILE A 117 6.12 19.80 -7.95
N THR A 118 7.17 20.59 -7.84
CA THR A 118 7.31 21.86 -8.58
C THR A 118 8.77 22.04 -9.00
N ALA A 119 9.11 23.16 -9.62
CA ALA A 119 10.48 23.50 -10.00
C ALA A 119 11.08 24.57 -9.09
N SER A 120 12.38 24.51 -8.82
CA SER A 120 13.05 25.27 -7.75
C SER A 120 13.06 26.77 -7.95
N GLN A 121 13.23 27.18 -9.20
CA GLN A 121 13.19 28.57 -9.62
C GLN A 121 11.76 29.06 -9.88
N ASN A 122 10.76 28.18 -9.69
CA ASN A 122 9.36 28.39 -9.99
C ASN A 122 8.49 28.04 -8.77
N ASN A 123 8.92 28.49 -7.60
CA ASN A 123 8.26 28.12 -6.38
C ASN A 123 6.83 28.71 -6.34
N LYS A 124 5.82 27.89 -6.67
CA LYS A 124 4.39 28.18 -6.50
C LYS A 124 4.07 28.69 -5.09
N PHE A 125 4.88 28.25 -4.13
CA PHE A 125 4.79 28.55 -2.71
C PHE A 125 5.74 29.65 -2.23
N GLY A 126 6.50 30.28 -3.13
CA GLY A 126 7.14 31.58 -2.89
C GLY A 126 8.49 31.59 -2.14
N TYR A 127 9.20 30.47 -1.92
CA TYR A 127 10.50 30.50 -1.21
C TYR A 127 11.71 31.01 -2.04
N ARG A 128 11.64 31.08 -3.38
CA ARG A 128 12.79 31.52 -4.21
C ARG A 128 12.40 32.57 -5.24
N ASN A 129 13.31 33.51 -5.48
CA ASN A 129 13.16 34.56 -6.49
C ASN A 129 13.11 33.95 -7.89
N ASN A 130 12.14 34.43 -8.67
CA ASN A 130 11.74 33.86 -9.95
C ASN A 130 12.76 34.22 -11.05
N TRP A 131 13.56 33.26 -11.49
CA TRP A 131 14.54 33.43 -12.60
C TRP A 131 14.10 32.72 -13.88
N TYR A 132 12.94 32.05 -13.88
CA TYR A 132 12.43 31.29 -15.02
C TYR A 132 11.46 32.09 -15.90
N SER A 133 11.45 31.79 -17.20
CA SER A 133 10.50 32.35 -18.16
C SER A 133 9.20 31.54 -18.19
N ALA A 134 8.06 32.22 -18.32
CA ALA A 134 6.71 31.64 -18.31
C ALA A 134 6.42 30.54 -19.36
N ASN A 135 7.31 30.37 -20.35
CA ASN A 135 7.13 29.44 -21.47
C ASN A 135 7.95 28.15 -21.34
N ASN A 136 8.61 27.92 -20.19
CA ASN A 136 9.39 26.72 -19.98
C ASN A 136 8.48 25.59 -19.49
N VAL A 137 8.65 24.44 -20.12
CA VAL A 137 7.92 23.21 -19.85
C VAL A 137 8.96 22.11 -19.68
N THR A 138 8.80 21.25 -18.69
CA THR A 138 9.75 20.18 -18.46
C THR A 138 9.08 18.91 -17.97
N ASP A 139 9.66 17.78 -18.38
CA ASP A 139 9.16 16.45 -18.10
C ASP A 139 9.92 15.86 -16.92
N TYR A 140 9.20 15.16 -16.04
CA TYR A 140 9.79 14.51 -14.88
C TYR A 140 9.31 13.06 -14.74
N ALA A 141 10.06 12.31 -13.94
CA ALA A 141 9.67 11.02 -13.41
C ALA A 141 9.63 11.09 -11.87
N LEU A 142 8.50 10.75 -11.29
CA LEU A 142 8.30 10.60 -9.85
C LEU A 142 8.36 9.13 -9.50
N ASN A 143 9.09 8.79 -8.44
CA ASN A 143 8.98 7.49 -7.78
C ASN A 143 8.66 7.69 -6.30
N ILE A 144 7.62 7.01 -5.82
CA ILE A 144 7.29 6.88 -4.39
C ILE A 144 7.42 5.39 -4.06
N SER A 145 8.27 5.06 -3.10
CA SER A 145 8.54 3.66 -2.75
C SER A 145 8.59 3.44 -1.24
N GLY A 146 8.06 2.31 -0.80
CA GLY A 146 8.12 1.89 0.59
C GLY A 146 7.36 0.59 0.83
N ASN A 147 7.68 -0.10 1.93
CA ASN A 147 7.06 -1.38 2.29
C ASN A 147 5.57 -1.26 2.69
N PHE A 148 5.02 -0.05 2.69
CA PHE A 148 3.66 0.21 3.10
C PHE A 148 2.91 1.22 2.22
N VAL A 149 3.38 1.50 0.99
CA VAL A 149 2.80 2.56 0.13
C VAL A 149 1.66 2.02 -0.76
N SER A 150 0.57 2.77 -0.94
CA SER A 150 -0.54 2.50 -1.89
C SER A 150 -1.18 3.80 -2.39
N THR A 151 -1.75 3.82 -3.61
CA THR A 151 -2.46 4.97 -4.20
C THR A 151 -3.98 4.98 -3.98
N GLY A 152 -4.51 4.09 -3.12
CA GLY A 152 -5.96 3.82 -2.99
C GLY A 152 -6.51 3.07 -4.22
N GLU A 153 -7.62 2.32 -4.20
CA GLU A 153 -8.48 1.83 -3.14
C GLU A 153 -7.73 0.87 -2.20
N ALA A 154 -8.32 0.55 -1.05
CA ALA A 154 -7.92 -0.64 -0.30
C ALA A 154 -7.68 -1.76 -1.31
N VAL A 155 -6.42 -2.17 -1.48
CA VAL A 155 -6.16 -3.48 -2.06
C VAL A 155 -6.76 -4.39 -1.02
N VAL A 156 -8.04 -4.75 -1.24
CA VAL A 156 -8.70 -5.87 -0.58
C VAL A 156 -7.61 -6.92 -0.58
N PRO A 157 -7.12 -7.35 0.60
CA PRO A 157 -6.05 -8.32 0.63
C PRO A 157 -6.50 -9.46 -0.26
N THR A 158 -5.87 -9.62 -1.42
CA THR A 158 -6.23 -10.68 -2.36
C THR A 158 -5.83 -12.03 -1.79
N SER A 159 -5.15 -12.05 -0.64
CA SER A 159 -5.30 -13.15 0.30
C SER A 159 -6.59 -13.00 1.09
N VAL A 160 -7.72 -13.30 0.46
CA VAL A 160 -8.73 -14.07 1.19
C VAL A 160 -7.96 -15.31 1.67
N ALA A 161 -7.74 -15.44 2.98
CA ALA A 161 -7.14 -16.62 3.54
C ALA A 161 -8.09 -17.81 3.35
N GLU A 162 -8.16 -18.38 2.16
CA GLU A 162 -8.71 -19.72 1.98
C GLU A 162 -7.60 -20.70 2.32
N PRO A 163 -7.61 -21.20 3.57
CA PRO A 163 -8.20 -22.52 3.74
C PRO A 163 -9.02 -22.70 5.02
N VAL A 164 -9.12 -21.72 5.92
CA VAL A 164 -9.74 -21.97 7.24
C VAL A 164 -11.25 -22.20 7.11
N SER A 165 -11.93 -21.45 6.23
CA SER A 165 -13.38 -21.60 5.99
C SER A 165 -13.73 -22.93 5.33
N ILE A 166 -12.91 -23.40 4.37
CA ILE A 166 -13.07 -24.72 3.73
C ILE A 166 -12.78 -25.84 4.73
N ILE A 167 -11.76 -25.68 5.58
CA ILE A 167 -11.47 -26.64 6.66
C ILE A 167 -12.63 -26.67 7.67
N LEU A 168 -13.18 -25.52 8.08
CA LEU A 168 -14.33 -25.48 8.99
C LEU A 168 -15.58 -26.12 8.37
N LEU A 169 -15.83 -25.85 7.08
CA LEU A 169 -16.92 -26.47 6.34
C LEU A 169 -16.72 -27.99 6.22
N ALA A 170 -15.51 -28.45 5.92
CA ALA A 170 -15.17 -29.86 5.86
C ALA A 170 -15.34 -30.53 7.22
N VAL A 171 -14.83 -29.93 8.30
CA VAL A 171 -14.99 -30.42 9.68
C VAL A 171 -16.46 -30.46 10.08
N GLY A 172 -17.24 -29.45 9.72
CA GLY A 172 -18.69 -29.42 9.93
C GLY A 172 -19.43 -30.56 9.22
N LEU A 173 -19.10 -30.81 7.94
CA LEU A 173 -19.67 -31.91 7.16
C LEU A 173 -19.26 -33.28 7.71
N PHE A 174 -18.01 -33.46 8.12
CA PHE A 174 -17.55 -34.68 8.78
C PHE A 174 -18.28 -34.93 10.11
N GLY A 175 -18.50 -33.88 10.91
CA GLY A 175 -19.28 -33.96 12.14
C GLY A 175 -20.73 -34.39 11.89
N ILE A 176 -21.38 -33.83 10.87
CA ILE A 176 -22.73 -34.21 10.45
C ILE A 176 -22.78 -35.66 9.98
N ALA A 177 -21.84 -36.09 9.12
CA ALA A 177 -21.76 -37.46 8.63
C ALA A 177 -21.58 -38.47 9.79
N TYR A 178 -20.67 -38.18 10.71
CA TYR A 178 -20.43 -39.01 11.90
C TYR A 178 -21.67 -39.10 12.81
N SER A 179 -22.40 -37.99 12.99
CA SER A 179 -23.62 -37.98 13.82
C SER A 179 -24.72 -38.91 13.29
N ARG A 180 -24.80 -39.12 11.96
CA ARG A 180 -25.81 -39.98 11.33
C ARG A 180 -25.52 -41.48 11.51
N GLN A 181 -24.25 -41.87 11.64
CA GLN A 181 -23.87 -43.28 11.83
C GLN A 181 -24.29 -43.85 13.20
N ARG A 182 -24.55 -42.99 14.20
CA ARG A 182 -24.99 -43.45 15.53
C ARG A 182 -26.47 -43.81 15.64
N LYS A 183 -27.28 -43.63 14.59
CA LYS A 183 -28.72 -43.95 14.61
C LYS A 183 -29.09 -45.30 13.99
N PHE A 184 -28.13 -46.08 13.50
CA PHE A 184 -28.42 -47.44 13.05
C PHE A 184 -28.37 -48.39 14.25
N SER A 185 -29.45 -48.43 15.03
CA SER A 185 -29.68 -49.54 15.95
C SER A 185 -29.86 -50.79 15.11
N LEU A 186 -28.87 -51.69 15.15
CA LEU A 186 -28.97 -53.06 14.64
C LEU A 186 -30.04 -53.78 15.46
N THR A 187 -31.28 -53.76 14.98
CA THR A 187 -32.34 -54.65 15.47
C THR A 187 -31.98 -56.06 15.01
N LEU A 188 -31.29 -56.82 15.88
CA LEU A 188 -31.05 -58.24 15.66
C LEU A 188 -32.42 -58.95 15.55
N PRO A 189 -32.66 -59.76 14.50
CA PRO A 189 -33.87 -60.55 14.41
C PRO A 189 -33.90 -61.54 15.58
N ALA A 190 -35.02 -61.57 16.30
CA ALA A 190 -35.25 -62.50 17.39
C ALA A 190 -35.13 -63.94 16.87
N ALA A 191 -34.19 -64.70 17.43
CA ALA A 191 -34.07 -66.13 17.18
C ALA A 191 -35.34 -66.83 17.67
N SER A 192 -36.14 -67.36 16.75
CA SER A 192 -37.33 -68.16 17.04
C SER A 192 -36.91 -69.52 17.59
N ASN A 193 -37.47 -69.85 18.75
CA ASN A 193 -37.23 -71.06 19.52
C ASN A 193 -37.37 -72.35 18.69
N LEU A 194 -36.39 -73.25 18.84
CA LEU A 194 -36.48 -74.65 18.43
C LEU A 194 -37.62 -75.35 19.20
N ALA A 195 -38.57 -75.92 18.47
CA ALA A 195 -39.55 -76.84 19.02
C ALA A 195 -38.91 -78.21 19.27
N CYS A 196 -38.97 -78.65 20.53
CA CYS A 196 -38.63 -79.99 20.97
C CYS A 196 -39.66 -80.99 20.41
N VAL A 197 -39.18 -82.01 19.69
CA VAL A 197 -39.98 -83.17 19.26
C VAL A 197 -39.85 -84.26 20.33
N PRO A 198 -40.95 -84.71 20.96
CA PRO A 198 -40.92 -85.90 21.80
C PRO A 198 -41.08 -87.18 20.95
N LYS A 199 -40.50 -88.26 21.47
CA LYS A 199 -40.44 -89.61 20.90
C LYS A 199 -41.81 -90.28 20.78
#